data_AF-A0A7V9SJP8-F1
#
_entry.id   AF-A0A7V9SJP8-F1
#
_cell.length_a   1.000
_cell.length_b   1.000
_cell.length_c   1.000
_cell.angle_alpha   90.00
_cell.angle_beta   90.00
_cell.angle_gamma   90.00
#
_symmetry.space_group_name_H-M   'P 1'
#
loop_
_entity.id
_entity.type
_entity.pdbx_description
1 polymer ?
#
loop_
_entity_poly.entity_id
_entity_poly.type
_entity_poly.pdbx_seq_one_letter_code
_entity_poly.pdbx_strand_id
1 'polypeptide(L)'
;MGIHFGHPVPVNRNHPDFYALMVANSYLGEHRTFHGRLMQELRGKRGLNYGDYSYIEYWDNAPGTSNPPPNHPRRQQAFSVWVRPVIPENALFALRAAVAEVERLRATGLTQSEFEITRDFLTRYSKLWARSLSDRLGFHMDSRFYAMPYFIDRIETELQRLTVEAVTRAAREYLRTDDFQAVIISDNALALRERLMKDEPSEVRYENPVTDEVTAADRAIRALKLRPADVRILPIESTFTGVEPPPGRGQAGHQPGDGPRSIELALLPSRGTTSPALLPASCAVIAVGESDDPRVCGRHGGPTTRVTAHYSTRTVAPRRARRSMYACAGPSTCVPAASRRVSRSRSCASLRAQSRSSLPRSRPVR
;
A
#
# COMPACT_ATOMS: atom_id res chain seq x y z
N MET A 1 -6.77 13.15 -0.51
CA MET A 1 -7.79 12.19 -0.98
C MET A 1 -7.19 10.80 -1.11
N GLY A 2 -7.66 9.83 -0.32
CA GLY A 2 -7.25 8.43 -0.48
C GLY A 2 -8.07 7.75 -1.57
N ILE A 3 -7.43 6.93 -2.40
CA ILE A 3 -8.06 6.24 -3.53
C ILE A 3 -7.76 4.75 -3.43
N HIS A 4 -8.81 3.94 -3.46
CA HIS A 4 -8.72 2.49 -3.51
C HIS A 4 -9.52 2.00 -4.70
N PHE A 5 -8.99 1.07 -5.48
CA PHE A 5 -9.79 0.40 -6.49
C PHE A 5 -9.46 -1.07 -6.56
N GLY A 6 -10.39 -1.87 -7.07
CA GLY A 6 -10.21 -3.31 -7.14
C GLY A 6 -11.48 -4.05 -7.49
N HIS A 7 -11.38 -5.37 -7.49
CA HIS A 7 -12.48 -6.27 -7.74
C HIS A 7 -12.20 -7.65 -7.12
N PRO A 8 -13.22 -8.44 -6.81
CA PRO A 8 -13.01 -9.81 -6.36
C PRO A 8 -12.28 -10.64 -7.41
N VAL A 9 -11.44 -11.58 -6.95
CA VAL A 9 -10.73 -12.56 -7.78
C VAL A 9 -11.01 -13.98 -7.26
N PRO A 10 -11.22 -14.96 -8.15
CA PRO A 10 -11.49 -16.36 -7.75
C PRO A 10 -10.21 -17.14 -7.42
N VAL A 11 -9.11 -16.46 -7.07
CA VAL A 11 -7.79 -17.04 -6.82
C VAL A 11 -7.49 -17.00 -5.32
N ASN A 12 -7.09 -18.13 -4.76
CA ASN A 12 -6.59 -18.25 -3.39
C ASN A 12 -5.21 -18.92 -3.39
N ARG A 13 -4.55 -19.04 -2.22
CA ARG A 13 -3.18 -19.56 -2.11
C ARG A 13 -2.96 -20.98 -2.66
N ASN A 14 -4.02 -21.79 -2.80
CA ASN A 14 -3.95 -23.15 -3.37
C ASN A 14 -4.28 -23.19 -4.87
N HIS A 15 -4.66 -22.07 -5.48
CA HIS A 15 -4.94 -21.98 -6.91
C HIS A 15 -3.62 -22.03 -7.72
N PRO A 16 -3.58 -22.72 -8.88
CA PRO A 16 -2.36 -22.83 -9.69
C PRO A 16 -1.77 -21.47 -10.10
N ASP A 17 -2.63 -20.48 -10.33
CA ASP A 17 -2.21 -19.15 -10.79
C ASP A 17 -1.85 -18.18 -9.67
N PHE A 18 -1.97 -18.60 -8.41
CA PHE A 18 -1.69 -17.72 -7.27
C PHE A 18 -0.25 -17.20 -7.29
N TYR A 19 0.73 -18.07 -7.54
CA TYR A 19 2.15 -17.69 -7.52
C TYR A 19 2.52 -16.81 -8.72
N ALA A 20 1.84 -17.01 -9.86
CA ALA A 20 1.94 -16.11 -11.02
C ALA A 20 1.43 -14.70 -10.68
N LEU A 21 0.25 -14.61 -10.04
CA LEU A 21 -0.29 -13.35 -9.55
C LEU A 21 0.54 -12.74 -8.42
N MET A 22 1.19 -13.55 -7.60
CA MET A 22 2.06 -13.09 -6.52
C MET A 22 3.27 -12.34 -7.08
N VAL A 23 3.86 -12.83 -8.18
CA VAL A 23 4.92 -12.10 -8.92
C VAL A 23 4.36 -10.83 -9.56
N ALA A 24 3.19 -10.89 -10.22
CA ALA A 24 2.56 -9.71 -10.80
C ALA A 24 2.31 -8.62 -9.74
N ASN A 25 1.83 -9.01 -8.55
CA ASN A 25 1.60 -8.13 -7.42
C ASN A 25 2.91 -7.53 -6.88
N SER A 26 3.94 -8.36 -6.72
CA SER A 26 5.25 -7.88 -6.27
C SER A 26 5.85 -6.87 -7.26
N TYR A 27 5.69 -7.09 -8.57
CA TYR A 27 6.10 -6.12 -9.58
C TYR A 27 5.34 -4.79 -9.47
N LEU A 28 4.01 -4.83 -9.34
CA LEU A 28 3.19 -3.62 -9.17
C LEU A 28 3.55 -2.87 -7.88
N GLY A 29 3.77 -3.61 -6.79
CA GLY A 29 4.33 -3.12 -5.54
C GLY A 29 3.60 -3.66 -4.32
N GLU A 30 4.35 -4.17 -3.36
CA GLU A 30 3.84 -4.64 -2.07
C GLU A 30 3.72 -3.48 -1.07
N HIS A 31 3.05 -3.76 0.05
CA HIS A 31 2.82 -2.80 1.11
C HIS A 31 4.15 -2.17 1.60
N ARG A 32 4.27 -0.85 1.46
CA ARG A 32 5.41 -0.04 1.92
C ARG A 32 6.76 -0.41 1.32
N THR A 33 6.78 -1.01 0.13
CA THR A 33 8.03 -1.34 -0.57
C THR A 33 8.31 -0.38 -1.72
N PHE A 34 9.49 0.23 -1.80
CA PHE A 34 9.81 1.21 -2.85
C PHE A 34 10.14 0.59 -4.22
N HIS A 35 10.37 -0.73 -4.30
CA HIS A 35 10.73 -1.40 -5.55
C HIS A 35 9.55 -1.51 -6.53
N GLY A 36 8.30 -1.43 -6.04
CA GLY A 36 7.11 -1.59 -6.86
C GLY A 36 6.95 -0.52 -7.92
N ARG A 37 6.39 -0.89 -9.07
CA ARG A 37 6.12 0.01 -10.20
C ARG A 37 5.27 1.21 -9.79
N LEU A 38 4.20 1.00 -9.01
CA LEU A 38 3.30 2.05 -8.56
C LEU A 38 4.03 3.11 -7.71
N MET A 39 4.86 2.67 -6.75
CA MET A 39 5.70 3.56 -5.94
C MET A 39 6.69 4.35 -6.78
N GLN A 40 7.32 3.73 -7.77
CA GLN A 40 8.27 4.43 -8.63
C GLN A 40 7.58 5.46 -9.53
N GLU A 41 6.44 5.11 -10.12
CA GLU A 41 5.75 5.95 -11.10
C GLU A 41 4.99 7.12 -10.45
N LEU A 42 4.18 6.87 -9.42
CA LEU A 42 3.34 7.91 -8.82
C LEU A 42 4.12 8.71 -7.78
N ARG A 43 4.80 8.05 -6.84
CA ARG A 43 5.61 8.73 -5.83
C ARG A 43 6.99 9.14 -6.37
N GLY A 44 7.74 8.23 -6.97
CA GLY A 44 9.15 8.47 -7.32
C GLY A 44 9.32 9.53 -8.41
N LYS A 45 8.66 9.33 -9.56
CA LYS A 45 8.80 10.19 -10.74
C LYS A 45 7.96 11.47 -10.68
N ARG A 46 6.79 11.42 -10.02
CA ARG A 46 5.80 12.51 -10.04
C ARG A 46 5.58 13.18 -8.69
N GLY A 47 6.07 12.60 -7.59
CA GLY A 47 5.95 13.18 -6.25
C GLY A 47 4.50 13.35 -5.78
N LEU A 48 3.56 12.51 -6.24
CA LEU A 48 2.14 12.75 -6.02
C LEU A 48 1.67 12.45 -4.59
N ASN A 49 2.34 11.53 -3.91
CA ASN A 49 1.98 11.07 -2.57
C ASN A 49 3.16 10.38 -1.88
N TYR A 50 2.87 9.77 -0.71
CA TYR A 50 3.86 9.02 0.04
C TYR A 50 3.84 7.50 -0.20
N GLY A 51 2.92 6.96 -1.00
CA GLY A 51 3.07 5.59 -1.47
C GLY A 51 1.87 5.00 -2.18
N ASP A 52 2.09 3.88 -2.86
CA ASP A 52 1.12 3.23 -3.73
C ASP A 52 1.37 1.73 -3.77
N TYR A 53 0.34 0.94 -3.50
CA TYR A 53 0.51 -0.50 -3.25
C TYR A 53 -0.56 -1.32 -3.98
N SER A 54 -0.28 -2.59 -4.20
CA SER A 54 -1.22 -3.56 -4.76
C SER A 54 -1.28 -4.84 -3.92
N TYR A 55 -2.45 -5.50 -3.97
CA TYR A 55 -2.72 -6.74 -3.26
C TYR A 55 -3.57 -7.65 -4.14
N ILE A 56 -3.28 -8.95 -4.09
CA ILE A 56 -4.08 -10.02 -4.72
C ILE A 56 -4.88 -10.85 -3.70
N GLU A 57 -4.70 -10.53 -2.43
CA GLU A 57 -5.43 -11.10 -1.29
C GLU A 57 -5.75 -9.99 -0.30
N TYR A 58 -6.70 -10.27 0.60
CA TYR A 58 -7.07 -9.35 1.66
C TYR A 58 -5.86 -9.02 2.53
N TRP A 59 -5.57 -7.72 2.61
CA TRP A 59 -4.53 -7.19 3.49
C TRP A 59 -5.17 -6.67 4.78
N ASP A 60 -4.94 -7.40 5.87
CA ASP A 60 -5.25 -6.85 7.19
C ASP A 60 -4.24 -5.73 7.51
N ASN A 61 -4.73 -4.49 7.58
CA ASN A 61 -3.92 -3.28 7.69
C ASN A 61 -3.42 -3.06 9.12
N ALA A 62 -2.78 -4.08 9.71
CA ALA A 62 -2.20 -4.00 11.04
C ALA A 62 -1.14 -2.88 11.08
N PRO A 63 -1.19 -1.96 12.07
CA PRO A 63 -0.20 -0.90 12.18
C PRO A 63 1.22 -1.44 12.27
N GLY A 64 2.12 -0.89 11.44
CA GLY A 64 3.54 -1.21 11.50
C GLY A 64 3.95 -2.51 10.79
N THR A 65 3.05 -3.19 10.08
CA THR A 65 3.40 -4.35 9.27
C THR A 65 3.75 -3.94 7.83
N SER A 66 4.71 -4.66 7.25
CA SER A 66 5.02 -4.60 5.80
C SER A 66 4.89 -5.98 5.14
N ASN A 67 4.80 -7.04 5.95
CA ASN A 67 4.66 -8.42 5.49
C ASN A 67 3.19 -8.84 5.55
N PRO A 68 2.73 -9.73 4.66
CA PRO A 68 1.38 -10.28 4.72
C PRO A 68 1.13 -10.93 6.09
N PRO A 69 0.14 -10.46 6.87
CA PRO A 69 -0.17 -11.08 8.14
C PRO A 69 -0.86 -12.44 7.93
N PRO A 70 -0.47 -13.50 8.67
CA PRO A 70 -1.20 -14.76 8.66
C PRO A 70 -2.49 -14.67 9.49
N ASN A 71 -3.34 -15.70 9.44
CA ASN A 71 -4.63 -15.81 10.14
C ASN A 71 -5.80 -15.03 9.55
N HIS A 72 -5.66 -14.53 8.31
CA HIS A 72 -6.75 -13.87 7.58
C HIS A 72 -7.10 -14.59 6.27
N PRO A 73 -7.24 -15.94 6.25
CA PRO A 73 -7.59 -16.62 5.03
C PRO A 73 -9.06 -16.33 4.67
N ARG A 74 -9.35 -16.14 3.38
CA ARG A 74 -10.70 -15.90 2.87
C ARG A 74 -11.01 -16.86 1.74
N ARG A 75 -12.28 -17.27 1.64
CA ARG A 75 -12.77 -18.11 0.53
C ARG A 75 -12.79 -17.35 -0.80
N GLN A 76 -13.03 -16.04 -0.73
CA GLN A 76 -12.98 -15.13 -1.87
C GLN A 76 -11.97 -14.02 -1.53
N GLN A 77 -11.05 -13.79 -2.46
CA GLN A 77 -10.06 -12.73 -2.36
C GLN A 77 -10.42 -11.57 -3.29
N ALA A 78 -9.68 -10.48 -3.21
CA ALA A 78 -9.82 -9.35 -4.12
C ALA A 78 -8.44 -8.88 -4.59
N PHE A 79 -8.37 -8.52 -5.86
CA PHE A 79 -7.31 -7.65 -6.33
C PHE A 79 -7.66 -6.22 -5.93
N SER A 80 -6.71 -5.51 -5.33
CA SER A 80 -6.90 -4.10 -5.00
C SER A 80 -5.61 -3.30 -5.12
N VAL A 81 -5.74 -2.02 -5.47
CA VAL A 81 -4.67 -1.04 -5.52
C VAL A 81 -5.02 0.10 -4.58
N TRP A 82 -4.06 0.48 -3.75
CA TRP A 82 -4.19 1.53 -2.75
C TRP A 82 -3.26 2.67 -3.14
N VAL A 83 -3.83 3.76 -3.62
CA VAL A 83 -3.13 5.01 -3.85
C VAL A 83 -3.26 5.84 -2.58
N ARG A 84 -2.14 6.08 -1.91
CA ARG A 84 -2.15 6.84 -0.65
C ARG A 84 -2.51 8.30 -0.93
N PRO A 85 -2.97 9.05 0.09
CA PRO A 85 -3.55 10.37 -0.10
C PRO A 85 -2.77 11.28 -1.05
N VAL A 86 -3.44 11.71 -2.11
CA VAL A 86 -3.00 12.75 -3.06
C VAL A 86 -3.73 14.07 -2.78
N ILE A 87 -3.21 15.17 -3.32
CA ILE A 87 -3.95 16.44 -3.34
C ILE A 87 -5.22 16.32 -4.21
N PRO A 88 -6.33 16.99 -3.86
CA PRO A 88 -7.62 16.90 -4.57
C PRO A 88 -7.56 17.07 -6.09
N GLU A 89 -6.71 17.98 -6.56
CA GLU A 89 -6.58 18.34 -7.97
C GLU A 89 -6.08 17.14 -8.78
N ASN A 90 -5.14 16.38 -8.21
CA ASN A 90 -4.48 15.23 -8.82
C ASN A 90 -5.26 13.92 -8.68
N ALA A 91 -6.41 13.89 -7.99
CA ALA A 91 -7.12 12.65 -7.68
C ALA A 91 -7.48 11.82 -8.93
N LEU A 92 -8.08 12.45 -9.95
CA LEU A 92 -8.43 11.77 -11.20
C LEU A 92 -7.20 11.29 -11.96
N PHE A 93 -6.15 12.12 -12.00
CA PHE A 93 -4.90 11.74 -12.66
C PHE A 93 -4.26 10.53 -11.96
N ALA A 94 -4.20 10.53 -10.63
CA ALA A 94 -3.61 9.44 -9.85
C ALA A 94 -4.36 8.13 -10.03
N LEU A 95 -5.71 8.16 -10.07
CA LEU A 95 -6.52 6.99 -10.39
C LEU A 95 -6.20 6.47 -11.79
N ARG A 96 -6.17 7.35 -12.80
CA ARG A 96 -5.82 6.98 -14.18
C ARG A 96 -4.40 6.42 -14.29
N ALA A 97 -3.44 7.01 -13.60
CA ALA A 97 -2.05 6.55 -13.59
C ALA A 97 -1.94 5.14 -13.01
N ALA A 98 -2.59 4.89 -11.88
CA ALA A 98 -2.58 3.57 -11.25
C ALA A 98 -3.29 2.51 -12.12
N VAL A 99 -4.43 2.86 -12.74
CA VAL A 99 -5.10 1.97 -13.72
C VAL A 99 -4.22 1.72 -14.94
N ALA A 100 -3.52 2.74 -15.45
CA ALA A 100 -2.61 2.61 -16.58
C ALA A 100 -1.44 1.67 -16.29
N GLU A 101 -0.85 1.69 -15.08
CA GLU A 101 0.23 0.79 -14.72
C GLU A 101 -0.23 -0.67 -14.61
N VAL A 102 -1.44 -0.91 -14.08
CA VAL A 102 -2.06 -2.24 -14.10
C VAL A 102 -2.34 -2.68 -15.53
N GLU A 103 -2.86 -1.79 -16.37
CA GLU A 103 -3.15 -2.11 -17.78
C GLU A 103 -1.90 -2.41 -18.57
N ARG A 104 -0.81 -1.68 -18.32
CA ARG A 104 0.48 -1.93 -18.97
C ARG A 104 0.96 -3.34 -18.64
N LEU A 105 0.94 -3.73 -17.36
CA LEU A 105 1.30 -5.10 -16.95
C LEU A 105 0.39 -6.13 -17.62
N ARG A 106 -0.92 -5.86 -17.69
CA ARG A 106 -1.88 -6.75 -18.33
C ARG A 106 -1.62 -6.93 -19.82
N ALA A 107 -1.41 -5.82 -20.53
CA ALA A 107 -1.29 -5.80 -21.98
C ALA A 107 0.06 -6.39 -22.43
N THR A 108 1.17 -5.92 -21.85
CA THR A 108 2.51 -6.27 -22.32
C THR A 108 3.16 -7.39 -21.51
N GLY A 109 2.70 -7.66 -20.30
CA GLY A 109 3.40 -8.53 -19.37
C GLY A 109 4.68 -7.90 -18.82
N LEU A 110 5.52 -8.74 -18.23
CA LEU A 110 6.87 -8.41 -17.79
C LEU A 110 7.88 -8.74 -18.89
N THR A 111 8.97 -7.98 -18.95
CA THR A 111 10.18 -8.45 -19.63
C THR A 111 10.82 -9.60 -18.85
N GLN A 112 11.65 -10.40 -19.50
CA GLN A 112 12.39 -11.49 -18.83
C GLN A 112 13.24 -10.98 -17.65
N SER A 113 13.88 -9.83 -17.81
CA SER A 113 14.69 -9.20 -16.76
C SER A 113 13.85 -8.74 -15.57
N GLU A 114 12.71 -8.08 -15.83
CA GLU A 114 11.77 -7.69 -14.77
C GLU A 114 11.24 -8.91 -14.02
N PHE A 115 10.88 -9.97 -14.75
CA PHE A 115 10.42 -11.22 -14.15
C PHE A 115 11.46 -11.82 -13.21
N GLU A 116 12.71 -11.95 -13.65
CA GLU A 116 13.80 -12.52 -12.84
C GLU A 116 14.09 -11.67 -11.59
N ILE A 117 14.17 -10.34 -11.75
CA ILE A 117 14.41 -9.42 -10.63
C ILE A 117 13.27 -9.52 -9.60
N THR A 118 12.01 -9.49 -10.05
CA THR A 118 10.85 -9.56 -9.16
C THR A 118 10.76 -10.93 -8.49
N ARG A 119 10.94 -12.03 -9.22
CA ARG A 119 10.92 -13.39 -8.68
C ARG A 119 12.00 -13.57 -7.62
N ASP A 120 13.22 -13.12 -7.88
CA ASP A 120 14.35 -13.26 -6.96
C ASP A 120 14.17 -12.40 -5.71
N PHE A 121 13.66 -11.16 -5.88
CA PHE A 121 13.27 -10.31 -4.77
C PHE A 121 12.21 -11.01 -3.90
N LEU A 122 11.11 -11.47 -4.50
CA LEU A 122 9.99 -12.10 -3.79
C LEU A 122 10.39 -13.39 -3.07
N THR A 123 11.25 -14.20 -3.70
CA THR A 123 11.81 -15.41 -3.09
C THR A 123 12.61 -15.11 -1.83
N ARG A 124 13.38 -14.01 -1.82
CA ARG A 124 14.15 -13.58 -0.64
C ARG A 124 13.25 -12.89 0.39
N TYR A 125 12.32 -12.08 -0.07
CA TYR A 125 11.43 -11.31 0.77
C TYR A 125 10.48 -12.20 1.58
N SER A 126 9.92 -13.24 0.96
CA SER A 126 9.04 -14.21 1.61
C SER A 126 9.69 -14.95 2.80
N LYS A 127 11.02 -15.11 2.81
CA LYS A 127 11.76 -15.68 3.95
C LYS A 127 11.67 -14.83 5.22
N LEU A 128 11.26 -13.57 5.10
CA LEU A 128 11.07 -12.65 6.23
C LEU A 128 9.65 -12.68 6.81
N TRP A 129 8.72 -13.44 6.23
CA TRP A 129 7.32 -13.41 6.65
C TRP A 129 7.06 -14.23 7.91
N ALA A 130 7.71 -15.39 8.05
CA ALA A 130 7.48 -16.33 9.15
C ALA A 130 8.56 -16.29 10.24
N ARG A 131 8.92 -15.10 10.74
CA ARG A 131 10.04 -14.93 11.69
C ARG A 131 9.69 -15.42 13.09
N SER A 132 8.50 -15.09 13.59
CA SER A 132 8.08 -15.49 14.94
C SER A 132 7.43 -16.89 14.93
N LEU A 133 7.27 -17.49 16.12
CA LEU A 133 6.50 -18.72 16.27
C LEU A 133 5.01 -18.49 15.96
N SER A 134 4.49 -17.31 16.29
CA SER A 134 3.11 -16.92 15.99
C SER A 134 2.86 -16.85 14.49
N ASP A 135 3.80 -16.25 13.73
CA ASP A 135 3.68 -16.17 12.27
C ASP A 135 3.69 -17.56 11.65
N ARG A 136 4.63 -18.41 12.08
CA ARG A 136 4.75 -19.80 11.61
C ARG A 136 3.47 -20.59 11.85
N LEU A 137 2.94 -20.53 13.07
CA LEU A 137 1.67 -21.17 13.43
C LEU A 137 0.53 -20.65 12.56
N GLY A 138 0.41 -19.34 12.39
CA GLY A 138 -0.65 -18.74 11.58
C GLY A 138 -0.58 -19.19 10.11
N PHE A 139 0.61 -19.22 9.51
CA PHE A 139 0.76 -19.74 8.14
C PHE A 139 0.44 -21.24 8.04
N HIS A 140 0.71 -22.04 9.08
CA HIS A 140 0.26 -23.43 9.12
C HIS A 140 -1.27 -23.54 9.17
N MET A 141 -1.93 -22.70 9.97
CA MET A 141 -3.39 -22.65 10.04
C MET A 141 -4.01 -22.23 8.71
N ASP A 142 -3.48 -21.19 8.07
CA ASP A 142 -3.90 -20.76 6.73
C ASP A 142 -3.71 -21.86 5.69
N SER A 143 -2.57 -22.57 5.73
CA SER A 143 -2.30 -23.68 4.80
C SER A 143 -3.32 -24.81 4.97
N ARG A 144 -3.69 -25.13 6.22
CA ARG A 144 -4.75 -26.11 6.49
C ARG A 144 -6.12 -25.63 6.02
N PHE A 145 -6.44 -24.36 6.22
CA PHE A 145 -7.69 -23.77 5.73
C PHE A 145 -7.83 -23.92 4.22
N TYR A 146 -6.76 -23.68 3.46
CA TYR A 146 -6.75 -23.81 1.99
C TYR A 146 -6.50 -25.25 1.49
N ALA A 147 -6.38 -26.24 2.40
CA ALA A 147 -6.04 -27.63 2.08
C ALA A 147 -4.77 -27.75 1.21
N MET A 148 -3.72 -27.03 1.57
CA MET A 148 -2.45 -27.01 0.86
C MET A 148 -1.26 -27.35 1.77
N PRO A 149 -0.11 -27.75 1.21
CA PRO A 149 1.14 -27.85 1.97
C PRO A 149 1.55 -26.49 2.55
N TYR A 150 2.56 -26.49 3.43
CA TYR A 150 2.97 -25.26 4.12
C TYR A 150 3.29 -24.13 3.14
N PHE A 151 2.53 -23.04 3.24
CA PHE A 151 2.55 -21.95 2.27
C PHE A 151 3.94 -21.35 2.04
N ILE A 152 4.71 -21.14 3.12
CA ILE A 152 6.02 -20.50 3.03
C ILE A 152 7.01 -21.35 2.22
N ASP A 153 7.04 -22.67 2.44
CA ASP A 153 7.91 -23.58 1.68
C ASP A 153 7.49 -23.68 0.20
N ARG A 154 6.17 -23.58 -0.04
CA ARG A 154 5.61 -23.64 -1.40
C ARG A 154 6.03 -22.43 -2.24
N ILE A 155 6.19 -21.24 -1.66
CA ILE A 155 6.60 -20.03 -2.39
C ILE A 155 7.91 -20.29 -3.15
N GLU A 156 8.96 -20.76 -2.46
CA GLU A 156 10.26 -20.99 -3.10
C GLU A 156 10.17 -22.04 -4.22
N THR A 157 9.43 -23.13 -3.99
CA THR A 157 9.29 -24.22 -4.98
C THR A 157 8.52 -23.78 -6.22
N GLU A 158 7.41 -23.06 -6.04
CA GLU A 158 6.53 -22.64 -7.13
C GLU A 158 7.16 -21.49 -7.94
N LEU A 159 7.80 -20.53 -7.27
CA LEU A 159 8.48 -19.43 -7.97
C LEU A 159 9.65 -19.92 -8.82
N GLN A 160 10.40 -20.93 -8.39
CA GLN A 160 11.50 -21.50 -9.18
C GLN A 160 11.07 -22.11 -10.52
N ARG A 161 9.83 -22.62 -10.61
CA ARG A 161 9.28 -23.27 -11.81
C ARG A 161 8.46 -22.33 -12.69
N LEU A 162 8.16 -21.14 -12.18
CA LEU A 162 7.30 -20.17 -12.84
C LEU A 162 8.00 -19.57 -14.07
N THR A 163 7.21 -19.21 -15.08
CA THR A 163 7.69 -18.53 -16.30
C THR A 163 7.03 -17.17 -16.47
N VAL A 164 7.64 -16.30 -17.29
CA VAL A 164 7.12 -14.97 -17.59
C VAL A 164 5.79 -15.02 -18.35
N GLU A 165 5.58 -16.06 -19.16
CA GLU A 165 4.33 -16.29 -19.90
C GLU A 165 3.19 -16.63 -18.94
N ALA A 166 3.46 -17.43 -17.90
CA ALA A 166 2.48 -17.75 -16.87
C ALA A 166 2.04 -16.50 -16.09
N VAL A 167 2.98 -15.61 -15.76
CA VAL A 167 2.68 -14.31 -15.13
C VAL A 167 1.86 -13.43 -16.05
N THR A 168 2.22 -13.34 -17.33
CA THR A 168 1.50 -12.52 -18.32
C THR A 168 0.08 -13.03 -18.54
N ARG A 169 -0.11 -14.35 -18.64
CA ARG A 169 -1.45 -14.96 -18.72
C ARG A 169 -2.28 -14.66 -17.47
N ALA A 170 -1.72 -14.90 -16.28
CA ALA A 170 -2.43 -14.66 -15.03
C ALA A 170 -2.81 -13.18 -14.87
N ALA A 171 -1.91 -12.25 -15.21
CA ALA A 171 -2.21 -10.83 -15.20
C ALA A 171 -3.37 -10.47 -16.14
N ARG A 172 -3.36 -11.00 -17.37
CA ARG A 172 -4.45 -10.85 -18.37
C ARG A 172 -5.79 -11.36 -17.88
N GLU A 173 -5.78 -12.50 -17.21
CA GLU A 173 -6.99 -13.18 -16.77
C GLU A 173 -7.61 -12.52 -15.53
N TYR A 174 -6.78 -12.09 -14.57
CA TYR A 174 -7.26 -11.71 -13.23
C TYR A 174 -7.08 -10.24 -12.86
N LEU A 175 -6.31 -9.41 -13.57
CA LEU A 175 -6.09 -8.00 -13.21
C LEU A 175 -6.91 -7.06 -14.09
N ARG A 176 -8.22 -6.98 -13.85
CA ARG A 176 -9.15 -6.21 -14.68
C ARG A 176 -8.99 -4.71 -14.41
N THR A 177 -9.13 -3.92 -15.46
CA THR A 177 -8.96 -2.46 -15.48
C THR A 177 -10.13 -1.74 -16.13
N ASP A 178 -11.07 -2.51 -16.68
CA ASP A 178 -12.30 -2.09 -17.32
C ASP A 178 -13.54 -2.44 -16.48
N ASP A 179 -13.41 -3.37 -15.53
CA ASP A 179 -14.46 -3.75 -14.58
C ASP A 179 -13.92 -3.80 -13.14
N PHE A 180 -13.99 -2.65 -12.46
CA PHE A 180 -13.55 -2.49 -11.08
C PHE A 180 -14.44 -1.54 -10.29
N GLN A 181 -14.38 -1.66 -8.97
CA GLN A 181 -14.96 -0.68 -8.06
C GLN A 181 -13.87 0.24 -7.53
N ALA A 182 -14.14 1.54 -7.44
CA ALA A 182 -13.25 2.51 -6.81
C ALA A 182 -13.94 3.17 -5.62
N VAL A 183 -13.18 3.40 -4.56
CA VAL A 183 -13.59 4.19 -3.39
C VAL A 183 -12.63 5.36 -3.27
N ILE A 184 -13.17 6.58 -3.27
CA ILE A 184 -12.40 7.81 -3.16
C ILE A 184 -12.93 8.61 -1.98
N ILE A 185 -12.04 8.96 -1.06
CA ILE A 185 -12.37 9.80 0.09
C ILE A 185 -12.07 11.26 -0.27
N SER A 186 -13.10 12.09 -0.24
CA SER A 186 -13.10 13.46 -0.72
C SER A 186 -13.81 14.39 0.27
N ASP A 187 -13.29 15.60 0.45
CA ASP A 187 -14.01 16.70 1.11
C ASP A 187 -15.15 17.22 0.22
N ASN A 188 -14.90 17.41 -1.08
CA ASN A 188 -15.91 17.84 -2.05
C ASN A 188 -16.30 16.72 -3.02
N ALA A 189 -17.13 15.79 -2.53
CA ALA A 189 -17.55 14.62 -3.31
C ALA A 189 -18.42 14.97 -4.53
N LEU A 190 -19.18 16.08 -4.48
CA LEU A 190 -20.04 16.54 -5.57
C LEU A 190 -19.20 16.98 -6.79
N ALA A 191 -18.22 17.86 -6.58
CA ALA A 191 -17.34 18.31 -7.65
C ALA A 191 -16.51 17.15 -8.23
N LEU A 192 -16.07 16.22 -7.37
CA LEU A 192 -15.37 15.02 -7.81
C LEU A 192 -16.25 14.15 -8.71
N ARG A 193 -17.51 13.91 -8.31
CA ARG A 193 -18.49 13.16 -9.11
C ARG A 193 -18.71 13.79 -10.47
N GLU A 194 -18.90 15.11 -10.54
CA GLU A 194 -19.08 15.81 -11.81
C GLU A 194 -17.87 15.63 -12.74
N ARG A 195 -16.65 15.78 -12.21
CA ARG A 195 -15.40 15.57 -12.97
C ARG A 195 -15.28 14.13 -13.46
N LEU A 196 -15.62 13.14 -12.62
CA LEU A 196 -15.60 11.73 -13.00
C LEU A 196 -16.61 11.42 -14.11
N MET A 197 -17.84 11.91 -13.99
CA MET A 197 -18.90 11.69 -14.98
C MET A 197 -18.60 12.35 -16.33
N LYS A 198 -17.92 13.52 -16.33
CA LYS A 198 -17.43 14.15 -17.56
C LYS A 198 -16.29 13.35 -18.21
N ASP A 199 -15.47 12.69 -17.39
CA ASP A 199 -14.31 11.89 -17.79
C ASP A 199 -13.36 12.64 -18.76
N GLU A 200 -13.27 13.96 -18.65
CA GLU A 200 -12.38 14.81 -19.46
C GLU A 200 -10.90 14.56 -19.13
N PRO A 201 -9.96 14.91 -20.02
CA PRO A 201 -8.54 14.79 -19.72
C PRO A 201 -8.17 15.46 -18.40
N SER A 202 -7.52 14.72 -17.50
CA SER A 202 -7.25 15.19 -16.15
C SER A 202 -6.11 16.18 -16.15
N GLU A 203 -6.15 17.16 -15.27
CA GLU A 203 -4.98 17.97 -14.95
C GLU A 203 -4.09 17.24 -13.96
N VAL A 204 -2.82 17.62 -13.94
CA VAL A 204 -1.85 17.17 -12.95
C VAL A 204 -0.97 18.35 -12.57
N ARG A 205 -0.81 18.56 -11.27
CA ARG A 205 0.05 19.58 -10.68
C ARG A 205 1.19 18.87 -9.94
N TYR A 206 2.41 19.18 -10.32
CA TYR A 206 3.59 18.68 -9.63
C TYR A 206 4.09 19.74 -8.63
N GLU A 207 4.50 19.30 -7.45
CA GLU A 207 5.15 20.18 -6.47
C GLU A 207 6.60 20.49 -6.85
N ASN A 208 7.26 19.56 -7.55
CA ASN A 208 8.64 19.68 -8.02
C ASN A 208 8.70 19.51 -9.54
N PRO A 209 9.72 20.07 -10.21
CA PRO A 209 9.93 19.83 -11.63
C PRO A 209 10.05 18.32 -11.93
N VAL A 210 9.30 17.86 -12.92
CA VAL A 210 9.39 16.50 -13.47
C VAL A 210 10.12 16.53 -14.81
N THR A 211 10.62 15.38 -15.25
CA THR A 211 11.33 15.28 -16.54
C THR A 211 10.37 15.37 -17.74
N ASP A 212 10.92 15.70 -18.90
CA ASP A 212 10.15 15.73 -20.16
C ASP A 212 9.56 14.36 -20.51
N GLU A 213 10.25 13.27 -20.17
CA GLU A 213 9.78 11.90 -20.34
C GLU A 213 8.48 11.65 -19.55
N VAL A 214 8.45 12.08 -18.28
CA VAL A 214 7.26 11.97 -17.42
C VAL A 214 6.12 12.79 -17.99
N THR A 215 6.40 14.04 -18.38
CA THR A 215 5.37 14.92 -18.96
C THR A 215 4.82 14.36 -20.28
N ALA A 216 5.65 13.71 -21.09
CA ALA A 216 5.23 13.06 -22.33
C ALA A 216 4.34 11.83 -22.07
N ALA A 217 4.74 10.96 -21.14
CA ALA A 217 3.94 9.80 -20.71
C ALA A 217 2.59 10.24 -20.12
N ASP A 218 2.58 11.34 -19.38
CA ASP A 218 1.39 11.86 -18.72
C ASP A 218 0.33 12.34 -19.71
N ARG A 219 0.68 12.69 -20.95
CA ARG A 219 -0.32 12.99 -21.98
C ARG A 219 -1.26 11.81 -22.24
N ALA A 220 -0.73 10.59 -22.28
CA ALA A 220 -1.54 9.39 -22.47
C ALA A 220 -2.38 9.07 -21.22
N ILE A 221 -1.77 9.18 -20.03
CA ILE A 221 -2.46 8.94 -18.75
C ILE A 221 -3.61 9.92 -18.55
N ARG A 222 -3.38 11.20 -18.84
CA ARG A 222 -4.40 12.25 -18.72
C ARG A 222 -5.60 11.95 -19.61
N ALA A 223 -5.37 11.43 -20.82
CA ALA A 223 -6.43 11.11 -21.78
C ALA A 223 -7.14 9.77 -21.54
N LEU A 224 -6.62 8.92 -20.63
CA LEU A 224 -7.21 7.61 -20.34
C LEU A 224 -8.65 7.76 -19.84
N LYS A 225 -9.59 7.07 -20.49
CA LYS A 225 -11.00 7.09 -20.14
C LYS A 225 -11.32 6.02 -19.10
N LEU A 226 -11.89 6.44 -17.97
CA LEU A 226 -12.33 5.54 -16.90
C LEU A 226 -13.74 5.00 -17.15
N ARG A 227 -14.58 5.74 -17.89
CA ARG A 227 -15.96 5.37 -18.23
C ARG A 227 -16.77 4.89 -17.00
N PRO A 228 -16.95 5.72 -15.96
CA PRO A 228 -17.70 5.32 -14.78
C PRO A 228 -19.15 5.01 -15.18
N ALA A 229 -19.60 3.80 -14.85
CA ALA A 229 -20.97 3.34 -15.10
C ALA A 229 -21.93 3.86 -14.03
N ASP A 230 -21.49 3.93 -12.78
CA ASP A 230 -22.24 4.50 -11.66
C ASP A 230 -21.30 5.26 -10.72
N VAL A 231 -21.75 6.42 -10.23
CA VAL A 231 -21.02 7.22 -9.25
C VAL A 231 -21.96 7.62 -8.12
N ARG A 232 -21.72 7.04 -6.95
CA ARG A 232 -22.53 7.22 -5.75
C ARG A 232 -21.75 8.02 -4.72
N ILE A 233 -22.43 8.98 -4.09
CA ILE A 233 -21.89 9.73 -2.96
C ILE A 233 -22.47 9.13 -1.68
N LEU A 234 -21.61 8.73 -0.76
CA LEU A 234 -22.01 8.25 0.56
C LEU A 234 -21.51 9.24 1.63
N PRO A 235 -22.41 9.81 2.45
CA PRO A 235 -22.02 10.57 3.62
C PRO A 235 -21.19 9.72 4.58
N ILE A 236 -20.19 10.31 5.20
CA ILE A 236 -19.27 9.59 6.10
C ILE A 236 -20.03 8.98 7.29
N GLU A 237 -21.07 9.66 7.78
CA GLU A 237 -21.95 9.23 8.88
C GLU A 237 -22.71 7.94 8.54
N SER A 238 -23.05 7.76 7.26
CA SER A 238 -23.74 6.56 6.77
C SER A 238 -22.83 5.35 6.60
N THR A 239 -21.51 5.53 6.69
CA THR A 239 -20.52 4.48 6.44
C THR A 239 -20.22 3.65 7.71
N PHE A 240 -20.50 4.21 8.89
CA PHE A 240 -20.12 3.61 10.19
C PHE A 240 -21.30 3.08 11.03
N THR A 241 -22.53 3.17 10.54
CA THR A 241 -23.73 2.71 11.25
C THR A 241 -24.07 1.28 10.83
N GLY A 242 -23.39 0.29 11.42
CA GLY A 242 -23.65 -1.12 11.08
C GLY A 242 -23.05 -2.18 12.01
N VAL A 243 -22.37 -1.81 13.10
CA VAL A 243 -21.90 -2.79 14.08
C VAL A 243 -22.40 -2.37 15.46
N GLU A 244 -23.64 -2.71 15.78
CA GLU A 244 -24.00 -2.87 17.19
C GLU A 244 -23.15 -4.02 17.74
N PRO A 245 -22.35 -3.81 18.80
CA PRO A 245 -21.72 -4.94 19.46
C PRO A 245 -22.84 -5.90 19.91
N PRO A 246 -22.68 -7.22 19.75
CA PRO A 246 -23.67 -8.15 20.27
C PRO A 246 -23.89 -7.84 21.75
N PRO A 247 -25.13 -7.91 22.28
CA PRO A 247 -25.42 -7.57 23.65
C PRO A 247 -24.58 -8.45 24.58
N GLY A 248 -23.48 -7.88 25.08
CA GLY A 248 -22.55 -8.52 25.99
C GLY A 248 -23.16 -8.57 27.37
N ARG A 249 -23.32 -9.79 27.90
CA ARG A 249 -23.55 -10.01 29.33
C ARG A 249 -22.40 -9.36 30.11
N GLY A 250 -22.75 -8.49 31.05
CA GLY A 250 -21.93 -8.17 32.23
C GLY A 250 -20.74 -7.25 31.97
N GLN A 251 -20.86 -6.02 32.43
CA GLN A 251 -19.77 -5.05 32.53
C GLN A 251 -18.64 -5.57 33.43
N ALA A 252 -17.39 -5.45 32.96
CA ALA A 252 -16.23 -5.18 33.81
C ALA A 252 -15.31 -4.22 33.04
N GLY A 253 -14.99 -3.10 33.67
CA GLY A 253 -14.43 -1.90 33.02
C GLY A 253 -13.15 -2.12 32.23
N HIS A 254 -13.19 -1.74 30.96
CA HIS A 254 -12.01 -1.37 30.18
C HIS A 254 -12.42 -0.17 29.32
N GLN A 255 -11.76 0.98 29.50
CA GLN A 255 -11.97 2.12 28.61
C GLN A 255 -11.46 1.74 27.20
N PRO A 256 -12.26 1.89 26.14
CA PRO A 256 -11.77 1.67 24.79
C PRO A 256 -10.82 2.81 24.43
N GLY A 257 -9.54 2.49 24.21
CA GLY A 257 -8.59 3.40 23.60
C GLY A 257 -8.97 3.63 22.13
N ASP A 258 -8.91 4.88 21.70
CA ASP A 258 -9.09 5.32 20.31
C ASP A 258 -7.99 4.72 19.41
N GLY A 259 -8.25 3.51 18.91
CA GLY A 259 -7.56 2.94 17.76
C GLY A 259 -8.29 3.30 16.46
N PRO A 260 -7.59 3.51 15.33
CA PRO A 260 -8.24 3.80 14.06
C PRO A 260 -9.07 2.59 13.62
N ARG A 261 -10.38 2.79 13.50
CA ARG A 261 -11.32 1.80 12.95
C ARG A 261 -11.08 1.68 11.45
N SER A 262 -10.67 0.51 10.98
CA SER A 262 -10.44 0.20 9.57
C SER A 262 -11.76 0.16 8.80
N ILE A 263 -11.75 0.73 7.58
CA ILE A 263 -12.88 0.66 6.64
C ILE A 263 -12.81 -0.71 5.95
N GLU A 264 -13.86 -1.51 6.11
CA GLU A 264 -14.05 -2.76 5.40
C GLU A 264 -14.68 -2.48 4.03
N LEU A 265 -14.00 -2.88 2.95
CA LEU A 265 -14.59 -2.89 1.61
C LEU A 265 -15.61 -4.05 1.56
N ALA A 266 -16.81 -3.83 2.08
CA ALA A 266 -17.94 -4.66 1.76
C ALA A 266 -18.28 -4.37 0.30
N LEU A 267 -17.85 -5.26 -0.61
CA LEU A 267 -18.38 -5.32 -1.97
C LEU A 267 -19.91 -5.44 -1.82
N LEU A 268 -20.61 -4.35 -2.08
CA LEU A 268 -22.07 -4.32 -1.98
C LEU A 268 -22.62 -5.38 -2.95
N PRO A 269 -23.45 -6.33 -2.50
CA PRO A 269 -24.03 -7.31 -3.41
C PRO A 269 -24.92 -6.56 -4.41
N SER A 270 -24.68 -6.79 -5.71
CA SER A 270 -25.66 -6.49 -6.75
C SER A 270 -26.93 -7.26 -6.41
N ARG A 271 -28.01 -6.56 -6.05
CA ARG A 271 -29.29 -7.22 -5.80
C ARG A 271 -29.78 -7.88 -7.09
N GLY A 272 -30.00 -9.20 -7.05
CA GLY A 272 -30.80 -9.93 -8.02
C GLY A 272 -30.05 -11.00 -8.81
N THR A 273 -30.16 -12.25 -8.37
CA THR A 273 -29.78 -13.46 -9.12
C THR A 273 -30.76 -13.73 -10.26
N THR A 274 -30.27 -13.84 -11.50
CA THR A 274 -30.62 -14.92 -12.47
C THR A 274 -29.66 -14.88 -13.68
N SER A 275 -28.95 -15.99 -13.92
CA SER A 275 -28.20 -16.39 -15.13
C SER A 275 -26.94 -15.62 -15.59
N PRO A 276 -25.94 -16.32 -16.19
CA PRO A 276 -24.66 -15.75 -16.60
C PRO A 276 -24.80 -15.12 -17.99
N ALA A 277 -25.40 -13.94 -18.06
CA ALA A 277 -25.19 -13.07 -19.19
C ALA A 277 -24.01 -12.15 -18.84
N LEU A 278 -23.03 -12.04 -19.74
CA LEU A 278 -21.93 -11.07 -19.64
C LEU A 278 -22.51 -9.70 -19.26
N LEU A 279 -22.30 -9.29 -18.01
CA LEU A 279 -22.58 -7.92 -17.59
C LEU A 279 -21.63 -7.01 -18.37
N PRO A 280 -22.12 -5.91 -18.97
CA PRO A 280 -21.23 -4.95 -19.61
C PRO A 280 -20.27 -4.38 -18.56
N ALA A 281 -18.99 -4.30 -18.89
CA ALA A 281 -17.93 -3.75 -18.04
C ALA A 281 -18.41 -2.47 -17.32
N SER A 282 -18.42 -2.47 -15.99
CA SER A 282 -19.05 -1.40 -15.21
C SER A 282 -18.13 -0.93 -14.08
N CYS A 283 -17.44 0.19 -14.32
CA CYS A 283 -16.68 0.87 -13.27
C CYS A 283 -17.65 1.58 -12.31
N ALA A 284 -17.73 1.15 -11.05
CA ALA A 284 -18.53 1.82 -10.02
C ALA A 284 -17.64 2.63 -9.08
N VAL A 285 -17.87 3.94 -8.93
CA VAL A 285 -17.09 4.80 -8.04
C VAL A 285 -17.94 5.25 -6.86
N ILE A 286 -17.50 4.94 -5.66
CA ILE A 286 -18.08 5.43 -4.41
C ILE A 286 -17.21 6.59 -3.93
N ALA A 287 -17.74 7.80 -4.02
CA ALA A 287 -17.16 8.96 -3.38
C ALA A 287 -17.70 9.05 -1.95
N VAL A 288 -16.83 8.98 -0.95
CA VAL A 288 -17.21 9.17 0.45
C VAL A 288 -16.79 10.58 0.86
N GLY A 289 -17.74 11.41 1.29
CA GLY A 289 -17.50 12.81 1.60
C GLY A 289 -18.72 13.54 2.15
N GLU A 290 -18.50 14.75 2.65
CA GLU A 290 -19.55 15.62 3.18
C GLU A 290 -20.43 16.09 2.01
N SER A 291 -21.76 16.06 2.20
CA SER A 291 -22.71 16.59 1.23
C SER A 291 -22.97 18.06 1.54
N ASP A 292 -22.38 18.98 0.78
CA ASP A 292 -22.81 20.38 0.81
C ASP A 292 -24.18 20.50 0.11
N ASP A 293 -25.27 20.25 0.85
CA ASP A 293 -26.62 20.62 0.39
C ASP A 293 -26.85 22.12 0.70
N PRO A 294 -27.08 22.98 -0.32
CA PRO A 294 -27.37 24.39 -0.09
C PRO A 294 -28.76 24.63 0.53
N ARG A 295 -29.55 23.60 0.86
CA ARG A 295 -30.93 23.73 1.36
C ARG A 295 -31.10 23.75 2.88
N VAL A 296 -30.04 23.90 3.67
CA VAL A 296 -30.15 24.10 5.13
C VAL A 296 -29.58 25.46 5.56
N CYS A 297 -30.02 26.53 4.90
CA CYS A 297 -30.02 27.88 5.50
C CYS A 297 -31.37 28.11 6.21
N GLY A 298 -31.56 27.45 7.35
CA GLY A 298 -32.75 27.56 8.18
C GLY A 298 -32.39 27.92 9.62
N ARG A 299 -32.48 29.21 9.94
CA ARG A 299 -32.49 29.86 11.27
C ARG A 299 -32.35 28.94 12.50
N HIS A 300 -31.21 29.04 13.18
CA HIS A 300 -31.20 29.17 14.65
C HIS A 300 -30.00 30.05 15.06
N GLY A 301 -30.31 31.22 15.62
CA GLY A 301 -29.34 32.11 16.23
C GLY A 301 -28.90 31.60 17.60
N GLY A 302 -27.59 31.57 17.82
CA GLY A 302 -26.92 31.28 19.08
C GLY A 302 -25.40 31.49 18.90
N PRO A 303 -24.67 31.97 19.91
CA PRO A 303 -23.38 32.62 19.69
C PRO A 303 -22.32 31.65 19.17
N THR A 304 -21.62 32.09 18.13
CA THR A 304 -20.43 31.48 17.55
C THR A 304 -19.34 31.34 18.63
N THR A 305 -19.24 30.15 19.21
CA THR A 305 -18.06 29.78 19.98
C THR A 305 -16.99 29.37 18.97
N ARG A 306 -16.02 30.27 18.71
CA ARG A 306 -14.78 29.90 18.01
C ARG A 306 -14.12 28.79 18.83
N VAL A 307 -14.17 27.55 18.35
CA VAL A 307 -13.27 26.50 18.85
C VAL A 307 -11.91 26.75 18.22
N THR A 308 -11.12 27.61 18.87
CA THR A 308 -9.68 27.67 18.66
C THR A 308 -9.10 26.37 19.20
N ALA A 309 -8.67 25.48 18.32
CA ALA A 309 -7.89 24.31 18.70
C ALA A 309 -6.52 24.77 19.21
N HIS A 310 -6.41 25.02 20.51
CA HIS A 310 -5.13 25.07 21.19
C HIS A 310 -4.54 23.66 21.21
N TYR A 311 -3.49 23.42 20.43
CA TYR A 311 -2.61 22.27 20.63
C TYR A 311 -1.96 22.39 22.01
N SER A 312 -2.55 21.74 23.02
CA SER A 312 -1.87 21.44 24.28
C SER A 312 -0.98 20.23 24.03
N THR A 313 0.31 20.48 23.81
CA THR A 313 1.33 19.43 23.92
C THR A 313 1.42 19.03 25.39
N ARG A 314 0.84 17.88 25.75
CA ARG A 314 1.18 17.20 27.00
C ARG A 314 2.60 16.67 26.89
N THR A 315 3.54 17.48 27.36
CA THR A 315 4.94 17.11 27.57
C THR A 315 5.00 16.03 28.64
N VAL A 316 5.37 14.80 28.27
CA VAL A 316 5.81 13.78 29.22
C VAL A 316 7.18 14.22 29.76
N ALA A 317 7.26 14.50 31.06
CA ALA A 317 8.49 14.90 31.71
C ALA A 317 9.53 13.75 31.71
N PRO A 318 10.77 13.95 31.24
CA PRO A 318 11.86 13.03 31.53
C PRO A 318 12.40 13.29 32.94
N ARG A 319 12.51 12.23 33.76
CA ARG A 319 13.20 12.26 35.05
C ARG A 319 14.70 12.59 34.84
N ARG A 320 15.11 13.74 35.40
CA ARG A 320 16.45 14.18 35.87
C ARG A 320 17.66 13.81 34.99
N ALA A 321 18.17 14.74 34.17
CA ALA A 321 19.09 15.84 34.50
C ALA A 321 20.59 15.48 34.38
N ARG A 322 21.23 16.01 33.33
CA ARG A 322 22.53 16.69 33.43
C ARG A 322 22.48 17.98 32.60
N ARG A 323 22.63 19.11 33.28
CA ARG A 323 22.68 20.46 32.71
C ARG A 323 23.91 20.60 31.82
N SER A 324 23.74 21.14 30.62
CA SER A 324 24.73 22.03 30.03
C SER A 324 24.00 23.23 29.45
N MET A 325 24.44 24.42 29.86
CA MET A 325 23.93 25.71 29.40
C MET A 325 24.26 25.90 27.92
N TYR A 326 23.39 26.55 27.16
CA TYR A 326 23.63 27.82 26.45
C TYR A 326 22.50 28.09 25.45
N ALA A 327 22.06 29.35 25.43
CA ALA A 327 20.94 29.88 24.67
C ALA A 327 21.40 30.38 23.29
N CYS A 328 20.51 30.29 22.29
CA CYS A 328 20.69 30.93 20.98
C CYS A 328 19.88 32.22 20.91
N ALA A 329 20.55 33.33 20.61
CA ALA A 329 19.97 34.47 19.91
C ALA A 329 20.61 34.47 18.51
N GLY A 330 19.80 34.52 17.44
CA GLY A 330 20.32 34.70 16.08
C GLY A 330 20.80 36.14 15.85
N PRO A 331 21.08 36.57 14.60
CA PRO A 331 21.35 35.81 13.38
C PRO A 331 22.81 36.04 12.90
N SER A 332 23.14 35.52 11.71
CA SER A 332 24.39 35.75 10.93
C SER A 332 25.64 34.92 11.27
N THR A 333 26.19 34.34 10.18
CA THR A 333 27.55 33.81 9.96
C THR A 333 27.98 32.54 10.71
N CYS A 334 27.98 31.42 9.98
CA CYS A 334 28.84 30.27 10.23
C CYS A 334 30.22 30.46 9.57
N VAL A 335 31.29 30.37 10.34
CA VAL A 335 32.68 30.15 9.88
C VAL A 335 33.38 29.21 10.89
N PRO A 336 34.20 28.23 10.46
CA PRO A 336 34.77 27.22 11.36
C PRO A 336 36.06 27.72 12.02
N ALA A 337 36.24 27.47 13.32
CA ALA A 337 37.50 27.71 14.02
C ALA A 337 38.20 26.39 14.35
N ALA A 338 39.37 26.21 13.74
CA ALA A 338 40.33 25.17 14.00
C ALA A 338 41.19 25.44 15.26
N SER A 339 41.89 24.38 15.69
CA SER A 339 43.02 24.34 16.63
C SER A 339 42.64 24.34 18.13
N ARG A 340 43.25 23.55 19.01
CA ARG A 340 44.65 23.12 19.09
C ARG A 340 44.85 21.71 19.69
N ARG A 341 45.89 21.08 19.16
CA ARG A 341 46.77 20.01 19.66
C ARG A 341 46.73 19.74 21.18
N VAL A 342 46.69 18.44 21.52
CA VAL A 342 47.66 17.85 22.44
C VAL A 342 48.22 16.58 21.81
N SER A 343 49.53 16.61 21.60
CA SER A 343 50.41 15.52 21.19
C SER A 343 50.50 14.44 22.28
N ARG A 344 50.51 13.17 21.88
CA ARG A 344 51.53 12.23 22.35
C ARG A 344 51.77 11.12 21.31
N SER A 345 53.06 10.91 21.13
CA SER A 345 53.77 10.20 20.08
C SER A 345 53.94 8.72 20.38
N ARG A 346 54.05 7.94 19.29
CA ARG A 346 54.94 6.79 18.98
C ARG A 346 54.15 5.84 18.05
N SER A 347 54.35 5.88 16.73
CA SER A 347 55.48 5.33 15.94
C SER A 347 55.66 3.83 16.21
N CYS A 348 55.84 2.91 15.28
CA CYS A 348 55.71 2.77 13.82
C CYS A 348 56.19 1.32 13.54
N ALA A 349 55.91 0.82 12.33
CA ALA A 349 56.59 -0.31 11.66
C ALA A 349 56.19 -1.75 12.12
N SER A 350 55.55 -2.54 11.25
CA SER A 350 56.14 -3.41 10.19
C SER A 350 56.50 -4.80 10.80
N LEU A 351 56.35 -5.98 10.18
CA LEU A 351 56.60 -6.47 8.83
C LEU A 351 55.98 -7.89 8.68
N ARG A 352 55.48 -8.18 7.47
CA ARG A 352 55.57 -9.42 6.65
C ARG A 352 55.70 -10.83 7.26
N ALA A 353 54.77 -11.68 6.80
CA ALA A 353 54.91 -12.91 5.98
C ALA A 353 55.76 -14.11 6.44
N GLN A 354 55.15 -15.32 6.39
CA GLN A 354 55.58 -16.59 5.76
C GLN A 354 54.87 -17.77 6.47
N SER A 355 53.99 -18.54 5.81
CA SER A 355 54.19 -19.69 4.90
C SER A 355 54.46 -21.03 5.60
N ARG A 356 53.83 -22.09 5.06
CA ARG A 356 54.01 -23.55 5.31
C ARG A 356 53.34 -24.10 6.57
N SER A 357 52.86 -25.34 6.68
CA SER A 357 52.46 -26.45 5.79
C SER A 357 52.22 -27.62 6.75
N SER A 358 51.13 -28.38 6.63
CA SER A 358 51.07 -29.85 6.85
C SER A 358 49.69 -30.34 7.30
N LEU A 359 49.11 -31.23 6.49
CA LEU A 359 48.09 -32.22 6.86
C LEU A 359 48.61 -33.17 7.97
N PRO A 360 47.73 -33.93 8.65
CA PRO A 360 47.47 -35.28 8.15
C PRO A 360 46.00 -35.70 8.11
N ARG A 361 45.74 -36.65 7.21
CA ARG A 361 44.53 -37.46 7.01
C ARG A 361 44.47 -38.64 8.00
N SER A 362 43.29 -39.28 8.00
CA SER A 362 42.96 -40.71 8.28
C SER A 362 42.58 -41.01 9.74
N ARG A 363 41.32 -41.33 10.09
CA ARG A 363 40.39 -42.49 9.82
C ARG A 363 40.27 -43.34 11.12
N PRO A 364 39.34 -44.31 11.30
CA PRO A 364 37.90 -44.38 10.97
C PRO A 364 37.02 -45.04 12.10
N VAL A 365 35.69 -44.95 11.94
CA VAL A 365 34.61 -45.96 12.22
C VAL A 365 34.50 -46.61 13.62
N ARG A 366 33.38 -46.35 14.30
CA ARG A 366 32.28 -47.31 14.53
C ARG A 366 30.97 -46.60 14.85
#